data_AF-A0A933F3N9-F1
#
_entry.id   AF-A0A933F3N9-F1
#
_cell.length_a   1.000
_cell.length_b   1.000
_cell.length_c   1.000
_cell.angle_alpha   90.00
_cell.angle_beta   90.00
_cell.angle_gamma   90.00
#
_symmetry.space_group_name_H-M   'P 1'
#
loop_
_entity.id
_entity.type
_entity.pdbx_description
1 polymer ?
#
loop_
_entity_poly.entity_id
_entity_poly.type
_entity_poly.pdbx_seq_one_letter_code
_entity_poly.pdbx_strand_id
1 'polypeptide(L)'
;MSDNPEELSKEIGRLWSKLSSSASSQPELSEFSMPPSGPAGPELAWEAVSLIKRQHKHESRYWSELLEAKEKALRSSQERQALLEQEIRVLRERVRADEEKILSEGLDVQSRLETSFEALKAEREQHQQELRDIKAVLEQYRQRLAAESARWKEEQRQWEKREQQYLLDLHELQATASRHQEDSGRSADESRRLSDSLKEAKNALEKTLAELLRERQIRGDAEKERERALKKVEELEKHFHELSKIWEEERSQWRELWDRERSTWETQRTEFSSWEEKLRKEREAWHAELKAKEQDQLKFAEQMTHVLRESSETSTKVSELARKASVPPLPPAALRRRGRWIAPAALLVAALAMAWPAYRYFSRYHFRPVSARALELNNPTALSADGKLLWASEWSGYVVAINPEDLRVLRSIRVPSVPFRPSALAFSPERLWSADAAGARLLRHDPAEPEKVLGSMAAPGPAPTALAFDGQNLWSFDAANQSLYRHGADEGLFTAVAVDRPLVATAMAWYGKELWAYDSRGRRLLVFLLVSDTLVFQAAYELNEPIIGMAVTGGRERSKRRLWALVGPQARRSGYAIIQYRF
;
A
#
# COMPACT_ATOMS: atom_id res chain seq x y z
N MET A 1 30.78 5.68 5.63
CA MET A 1 32.21 5.33 5.71
C MET A 1 32.24 3.81 5.78
N SER A 2 32.55 3.20 4.65
CA SER A 2 32.43 1.77 4.40
C SER A 2 33.66 1.06 4.94
N ASP A 3 33.50 0.31 6.02
CA ASP A 3 34.52 -0.62 6.52
C ASP A 3 34.61 -1.79 5.54
N ASN A 4 35.50 -1.65 4.56
CA ASN A 4 35.73 -2.66 3.55
C ASN A 4 36.52 -3.83 4.19
N PRO A 5 36.00 -5.06 4.21
CA PRO A 5 36.64 -6.21 4.88
C PRO A 5 38.04 -6.52 4.33
N GLU A 6 38.34 -6.10 3.10
CA GLU A 6 39.66 -6.20 2.49
C GLU A 6 40.70 -5.23 3.08
N GLU A 7 40.28 -4.07 3.59
CA GLU A 7 41.20 -3.12 4.23
C GLU A 7 41.56 -3.61 5.63
N LEU A 8 40.59 -4.17 6.36
CA LEU A 8 40.80 -4.82 7.66
C LEU A 8 41.73 -6.03 7.54
N SER A 9 41.59 -6.86 6.50
CA SER A 9 42.48 -8.01 6.30
C SER A 9 43.92 -7.58 5.96
N LYS A 10 44.10 -6.49 5.20
CA LYS A 10 45.41 -5.88 4.92
C LYS A 10 46.04 -5.27 6.16
N GLU A 11 45.26 -4.63 7.02
CA GLU A 11 45.74 -4.08 8.30
C GLU A 11 46.15 -5.16 9.28
N ILE A 12 45.34 -6.22 9.39
CA ILE A 12 45.67 -7.41 10.19
C ILE A 12 46.94 -8.07 9.65
N GLY A 13 47.09 -8.21 8.33
CA GLY A 13 48.30 -8.73 7.69
C GLY A 13 49.56 -7.88 7.97
N ARG A 14 49.43 -6.55 7.97
CA ARG A 14 50.53 -5.63 8.35
C ARG A 14 50.89 -5.70 9.82
N LEU A 15 49.91 -5.90 10.70
CA LEU A 15 50.17 -6.07 12.13
C LEU A 15 50.83 -7.43 12.41
N TRP A 16 50.42 -8.48 11.71
CA TRP A 16 51.07 -9.79 11.77
C TRP A 16 52.49 -9.79 11.20
N SER A 17 52.76 -9.04 10.12
CA SER A 17 54.12 -8.92 9.60
C SER A 17 55.05 -8.13 10.52
N LYS A 18 54.52 -7.13 11.25
CA LYS A 18 55.26 -6.41 12.30
C LYS A 18 55.53 -7.29 13.52
N LEU A 19 54.58 -8.14 13.89
CA LEU A 19 54.74 -9.12 14.98
C LEU A 19 55.73 -10.22 14.59
N SER A 20 55.67 -10.73 13.36
CA SER A 20 56.62 -11.73 12.86
C SER A 20 58.01 -11.15 12.63
N SER A 21 58.14 -9.89 12.20
CA SER A 21 59.43 -9.20 12.13
C SER A 21 60.02 -8.88 13.50
N SER A 22 59.20 -8.74 14.55
CA SER A 22 59.68 -8.65 15.94
C SER A 22 60.05 -10.02 16.52
N ALA A 23 59.48 -11.10 15.99
CA ALA A 23 59.80 -12.47 16.37
C ALA A 23 61.03 -13.02 15.62
N SER A 24 61.47 -12.38 14.54
CA SER A 24 62.67 -12.77 13.77
C SER A 24 63.98 -12.23 14.32
N SER A 25 63.98 -11.43 15.39
CA SER A 25 65.20 -11.23 16.19
C SER A 25 65.33 -12.39 17.17
N GLN A 26 65.74 -13.56 16.66
CA GLN A 26 66.39 -14.54 17.52
C GLN A 26 67.55 -13.82 18.23
N PRO A 27 67.68 -13.90 19.57
CA PRO A 27 68.97 -13.60 20.16
C PRO A 27 69.93 -14.64 19.57
N GLU A 28 70.92 -14.20 18.79
CA GLU A 28 72.05 -15.05 18.43
C GLU A 28 72.54 -15.69 19.72
N LEU A 29 72.46 -17.02 19.80
CA LEU A 29 73.05 -17.79 20.87
C LEU A 29 74.56 -17.58 20.76
N SER A 30 75.08 -16.60 21.49
CA SER A 30 76.51 -16.47 21.73
C SER A 30 76.97 -17.76 22.41
N GLU A 31 77.61 -18.62 21.62
CA GLU A 31 78.27 -19.83 22.05
C GLU A 31 79.19 -19.51 23.23
N PHE A 32 78.87 -20.08 24.39
CA PHE A 32 79.61 -19.85 25.62
C PHE A 32 80.92 -20.64 25.57
N SER A 33 82.01 -19.99 25.16
CA SER A 33 83.36 -20.56 25.28
C SER A 33 83.90 -20.32 26.68
N MET A 34 84.04 -21.41 27.47
CA MET A 34 84.72 -21.38 28.76
C MET A 34 86.23 -21.18 28.56
N PRO A 35 86.88 -20.18 29.18
CA PRO A 35 88.33 -20.09 29.16
C PRO A 35 88.94 -21.21 30.02
N PRO A 36 90.15 -21.70 29.71
CA PRO A 36 90.77 -22.79 30.44
C PRO A 36 91.12 -22.39 31.88
N SER A 37 91.03 -23.39 32.75
CA SER A 37 91.27 -23.37 34.19
C SER A 37 92.54 -22.62 34.62
N GLY A 38 92.34 -21.48 35.29
CA GLY A 38 93.25 -20.87 36.26
C GLY A 38 92.48 -20.61 37.56
N PRO A 39 93.13 -20.42 38.73
CA PRO A 39 92.43 -20.33 40.02
C PRO A 39 91.64 -19.02 40.10
N ALA A 40 90.41 -19.04 39.61
CA ALA A 40 89.46 -17.95 39.74
C ALA A 40 88.93 -17.93 41.17
N GLY A 41 89.10 -16.80 41.85
CA GLY A 41 88.59 -16.61 43.20
C GLY A 41 87.07 -16.80 43.29
N PRO A 42 86.54 -17.13 44.48
CA PRO A 42 85.12 -17.44 44.70
C PRO A 42 84.16 -16.37 44.15
N GLU A 43 84.59 -15.11 44.03
CA GLU A 43 83.78 -13.98 43.56
C GLU A 43 83.27 -14.12 42.11
N LEU A 44 84.07 -14.63 41.16
CA LEU A 44 83.65 -14.77 39.75
C LEU A 44 82.59 -15.87 39.57
N ALA A 45 82.66 -16.93 40.37
CA ALA A 45 81.64 -17.98 40.38
C ALA A 45 80.32 -17.47 40.97
N TRP A 46 80.38 -16.62 42.01
CA TRP A 46 79.21 -15.96 42.58
C TRP A 46 78.57 -14.98 41.58
N GLU A 47 79.36 -14.26 40.80
CA GLU A 47 78.84 -13.37 39.76
C GLU A 47 78.13 -14.14 38.64
N ALA A 48 78.72 -15.21 38.12
CA ALA A 48 78.10 -16.06 37.11
C ALA A 48 76.77 -16.69 37.60
N VAL A 49 76.76 -17.21 38.82
CA VAL A 49 75.53 -17.75 39.45
C VAL A 49 74.49 -16.66 39.66
N SER A 50 74.90 -15.44 40.03
CA SER A 50 73.98 -14.32 40.19
C SER A 50 73.35 -13.88 38.86
N LEU A 51 74.11 -13.94 37.76
CA LEU A 51 73.65 -13.59 36.42
C LEU A 51 72.64 -14.62 35.90
N ILE A 52 72.93 -15.92 36.05
CA ILE A 52 71.99 -17.01 35.72
C ILE A 52 70.71 -16.89 36.53
N LYS A 53 70.81 -16.59 37.84
CA LYS A 53 69.64 -16.39 38.71
C LYS A 53 68.80 -15.18 38.28
N ARG A 54 69.44 -14.09 37.81
CA ARG A 54 68.73 -12.92 37.25
C ARG A 54 68.04 -13.26 35.94
N GLN A 55 68.71 -13.98 35.05
CA GLN A 55 68.15 -14.41 33.77
C GLN A 55 66.95 -15.34 33.97
N HIS A 56 67.07 -16.34 34.85
CA HIS A 56 65.97 -17.25 35.15
C HIS A 56 64.78 -16.53 35.79
N LYS A 57 65.04 -15.54 36.66
CA LYS A 57 63.99 -14.69 37.23
C LYS A 57 63.31 -13.82 36.18
N HIS A 58 64.05 -13.35 35.18
CA HIS A 58 63.51 -12.58 34.07
C HIS A 58 62.64 -13.45 33.16
N GLU A 59 63.11 -14.65 32.79
CA GLU A 59 62.35 -15.61 31.99
C GLU A 59 61.08 -16.09 32.72
N SER A 60 61.18 -16.41 34.01
CA SER A 60 60.02 -16.80 34.82
C SER A 60 58.96 -15.69 34.87
N ARG A 61 59.39 -14.42 34.99
CA ARG A 61 58.48 -13.27 34.93
C ARG A 61 57.85 -13.12 33.55
N TYR A 62 58.65 -13.20 32.49
CA TYR A 62 58.17 -13.14 31.11
C TYR A 62 57.11 -14.22 30.83
N TRP A 63 57.35 -15.48 31.24
CA TRP A 63 56.38 -16.55 31.09
C TRP A 63 55.12 -16.33 31.93
N SER A 64 55.24 -15.80 33.14
CA SER A 64 54.07 -15.47 33.96
C SER A 64 53.21 -14.37 33.34
N GLU A 65 53.83 -13.32 32.80
CA GLU A 65 53.14 -12.23 32.12
C GLU A 65 52.48 -12.70 30.83
N LEU A 66 53.16 -13.56 30.06
CA LEU A 66 52.61 -14.15 28.84
C LEU A 66 51.44 -15.08 29.14
N LEU A 67 51.52 -15.89 30.20
CA LEU A 67 50.43 -16.78 30.62
C LEU A 67 49.22 -15.96 31.09
N GLU A 68 49.42 -14.91 31.88
CA GLU A 68 48.35 -14.00 32.29
C GLU A 68 47.70 -13.30 31.08
N ALA A 69 48.50 -12.88 30.09
CA ALA A 69 47.99 -12.28 28.85
C ALA A 69 47.17 -13.29 28.02
N LYS A 70 47.61 -14.56 27.94
CA LYS A 70 46.89 -15.62 27.24
C LYS A 70 45.60 -16.02 27.96
N GLU A 71 45.60 -16.08 29.29
CA GLU A 71 44.39 -16.31 30.08
C GLU A 71 43.37 -15.19 29.88
N LYS A 72 43.82 -13.92 29.84
CA LYS A 72 42.96 -12.77 29.52
C LYS A 72 42.38 -12.88 28.11
N ALA A 73 43.21 -13.25 27.12
CA ALA A 73 42.76 -13.46 25.75
C ALA A 73 41.73 -14.59 25.65
N LEU A 74 41.97 -15.72 26.33
CA LEU A 74 41.05 -16.86 26.36
C LEU A 74 39.70 -16.48 26.98
N ARG A 75 39.70 -15.78 28.12
CA ARG A 75 38.47 -15.27 28.74
C ARG A 75 37.70 -14.35 27.81
N SER A 76 38.40 -13.40 27.17
CA SER A 76 37.74 -12.51 26.20
C SER A 76 37.16 -13.23 24.99
N SER A 77 37.78 -14.33 24.56
CA SER A 77 37.27 -15.17 23.47
C SER A 77 36.05 -15.98 23.92
N GLN A 78 36.07 -16.54 25.13
CA GLN A 78 34.92 -17.25 25.72
C GLN A 78 33.72 -16.33 25.92
N GLU A 79 33.95 -15.09 26.36
CA GLU A 79 32.91 -14.07 26.48
C GLU A 79 32.28 -13.74 25.12
N ARG A 80 33.08 -13.61 24.06
CA ARG A 80 32.58 -13.41 22.69
C ARG A 80 31.79 -14.62 22.19
N GLN A 81 32.25 -15.84 22.46
CA GLN A 81 31.53 -17.06 22.10
C GLN A 81 30.16 -17.11 22.79
N ALA A 82 30.10 -16.82 24.09
CA ALA A 82 28.86 -16.79 24.84
C ALA A 82 27.87 -15.73 24.29
N LEU A 83 28.39 -14.56 23.89
CA LEU A 83 27.58 -13.51 23.28
C LEU A 83 27.03 -13.93 21.91
N LEU A 84 27.86 -14.53 21.05
CA LEU A 84 27.42 -15.04 19.76
C LEU A 84 26.39 -16.18 19.90
N GLU A 85 26.57 -17.08 20.88
CA GLU A 85 25.59 -18.11 21.18
C GLU A 85 24.24 -17.52 21.61
N GLN A 86 24.27 -16.44 22.40
CA GLN A 86 23.06 -15.72 22.79
C GLN A 86 22.39 -15.06 21.59
N GLU A 87 23.15 -14.40 20.71
CA GLU A 87 22.63 -13.80 19.47
C GLU A 87 21.99 -14.86 18.56
N ILE A 88 22.64 -16.01 18.38
CA ILE A 88 22.10 -17.13 17.59
C ILE A 88 20.79 -17.64 18.20
N ARG A 89 20.69 -17.74 19.54
CA ARG A 89 19.45 -18.16 20.21
C ARG A 89 18.31 -17.17 19.93
N VAL A 90 18.57 -15.88 20.08
CA VAL A 90 17.58 -14.82 19.80
C VAL A 90 17.15 -14.85 18.34
N LEU A 91 18.10 -15.04 17.40
CA LEU A 91 17.78 -15.17 15.98
C LEU A 91 16.93 -16.39 15.69
N ARG A 92 17.21 -17.55 16.31
CA ARG A 92 16.38 -18.76 16.16
C ARG A 92 14.96 -18.59 16.70
N GLU A 93 14.81 -17.94 17.85
CA GLU A 93 13.50 -17.63 18.41
C GLU A 93 12.71 -16.68 17.50
N ARG A 94 13.38 -15.67 16.93
CA ARG A 94 12.77 -14.76 15.97
C ARG A 94 12.33 -15.49 14.69
N VAL A 95 13.17 -16.34 14.12
CA VAL A 95 12.82 -17.13 12.93
C VAL A 95 11.62 -18.02 13.20
N ARG A 96 11.57 -18.70 14.34
CA ARG A 96 10.40 -19.52 14.73
C ARG A 96 9.13 -18.69 14.87
N ALA A 97 9.21 -17.53 15.53
CA ALA A 97 8.06 -16.64 15.67
C ALA A 97 7.58 -16.08 14.31
N ASP A 98 8.50 -15.82 13.39
CA ASP A 98 8.17 -15.38 12.04
C ASP A 98 7.57 -16.53 11.19
N GLU A 99 8.08 -17.76 11.32
CA GLU A 99 7.49 -18.97 10.70
C GLU A 99 6.07 -19.24 11.20
N GLU A 100 5.83 -19.16 12.51
CA GLU A 100 4.49 -19.33 13.11
C GLU A 100 3.51 -18.26 12.60
N LYS A 101 3.96 -17.01 12.46
CA LYS A 101 3.15 -15.94 11.87
C LYS A 101 2.81 -16.24 10.42
N ILE A 102 3.78 -16.60 9.59
CA ILE A 102 3.55 -16.91 8.17
C ILE A 102 2.56 -18.08 8.04
N LEU A 103 2.68 -19.11 8.87
CA LEU A 103 1.73 -20.23 8.88
C LEU A 103 0.32 -19.78 9.28
N SER A 104 0.20 -18.95 10.31
CA SER A 104 -1.10 -18.43 10.75
C SER A 104 -1.76 -17.54 9.68
N GLU A 105 -0.98 -16.67 9.03
CA GLU A 105 -1.44 -15.83 7.92
C GLU A 105 -1.85 -16.68 6.72
N GLY A 106 -1.10 -17.75 6.42
CA GLY A 106 -1.43 -18.71 5.36
C GLY A 106 -2.76 -19.43 5.60
N LEU A 107 -3.01 -19.89 6.83
CA LEU A 107 -4.28 -20.53 7.21
C LEU A 107 -5.45 -19.54 7.14
N ASP A 108 -5.25 -18.31 7.61
CA ASP A 108 -6.26 -17.26 7.53
C ASP A 108 -6.61 -16.94 6.07
N VAL A 109 -5.61 -16.79 5.20
CA VAL A 109 -5.82 -16.57 3.77
C VAL A 109 -6.55 -17.75 3.14
N GLN A 110 -6.18 -18.99 3.48
CA GLN A 110 -6.88 -20.17 2.97
C GLN A 110 -8.36 -20.16 3.38
N SER A 111 -8.69 -19.86 4.64
CA SER A 111 -10.08 -19.80 5.09
C SER A 111 -10.88 -18.69 4.38
N ARG A 112 -10.24 -17.53 4.13
CA ARG A 112 -10.85 -16.43 3.37
C ARG A 112 -11.10 -16.80 1.92
N LEU A 113 -10.18 -17.55 1.32
CA LEU A 113 -10.37 -18.07 -0.03
C LEU A 113 -11.52 -19.07 -0.07
N GLU A 114 -11.56 -20.04 0.84
CA GLU A 114 -12.64 -21.03 0.92
C GLU A 114 -14.01 -20.36 1.08
N THR A 115 -14.14 -19.41 2.01
CA THR A 115 -15.38 -18.64 2.19
C THR A 115 -15.75 -17.81 0.95
N SER A 116 -14.76 -17.20 0.28
CA SER A 116 -15.01 -16.49 -0.98
C SER A 116 -15.45 -17.41 -2.11
N PHE A 117 -14.91 -18.63 -2.19
CA PHE A 117 -15.31 -19.65 -3.16
C PHE A 117 -16.72 -20.15 -2.90
N GLU A 118 -17.11 -20.35 -1.64
CA GLU A 118 -18.48 -20.69 -1.27
C GLU A 118 -19.45 -19.56 -1.61
N ALA A 119 -19.10 -18.31 -1.31
CA ALA A 119 -19.90 -17.14 -1.69
C ALA A 119 -20.09 -17.04 -3.20
N LEU A 120 -19.02 -17.21 -3.99
CA LEU A 120 -19.08 -17.21 -5.46
C LEU A 120 -19.93 -18.37 -6.01
N LYS A 121 -19.90 -19.54 -5.38
CA LYS A 121 -20.77 -20.67 -5.76
C LYS A 121 -22.24 -20.34 -5.49
N ALA A 122 -22.54 -19.82 -4.31
CA ALA A 122 -23.90 -19.42 -3.94
C ALA A 122 -24.44 -18.34 -4.89
N GLU A 123 -23.61 -17.36 -5.25
CA GLU A 123 -23.99 -16.31 -6.21
C GLU A 123 -24.27 -16.90 -7.60
N ARG A 124 -23.44 -17.85 -8.08
CA ARG A 124 -23.68 -18.55 -9.35
C ARG A 124 -24.98 -19.34 -9.34
N GLU A 125 -25.32 -19.98 -8.23
CA GLU A 125 -26.58 -20.71 -8.08
C GLU A 125 -27.78 -19.75 -8.10
N GLN A 126 -27.68 -18.59 -7.43
CA GLN A 126 -28.70 -17.54 -7.47
C GLN A 126 -28.88 -17.00 -8.90
N HIS A 127 -27.81 -16.64 -9.59
CA HIS A 127 -27.85 -16.20 -10.99
C HIS A 127 -28.49 -17.25 -11.90
N GLN A 128 -28.20 -18.54 -11.68
CA GLN A 128 -28.84 -19.61 -12.44
C GLN A 128 -30.34 -19.75 -12.16
N GLN A 129 -30.77 -19.50 -10.93
CA GLN A 129 -32.19 -19.47 -10.57
C GLN A 129 -32.89 -18.28 -11.22
N GLU A 130 -32.33 -17.08 -11.12
CA GLU A 130 -32.86 -15.87 -11.75
C GLU A 130 -33.01 -16.06 -13.27
N LEU A 131 -32.02 -16.66 -13.93
CA LEU A 131 -32.11 -16.97 -15.36
C LEU A 131 -33.23 -17.96 -15.69
N ARG A 132 -33.51 -18.94 -14.82
CA ARG A 132 -34.63 -19.88 -15.01
C ARG A 132 -35.96 -19.16 -14.83
N ASP A 133 -36.06 -18.29 -13.83
CA ASP A 133 -37.27 -17.53 -13.55
C ASP A 133 -37.58 -16.53 -14.68
N ILE A 134 -36.57 -15.80 -15.16
CA ILE A 134 -36.70 -14.90 -16.31
C ILE A 134 -37.15 -15.68 -17.55
N LYS A 135 -36.56 -16.86 -17.83
CA LYS A 135 -36.99 -17.71 -18.94
C LYS A 135 -38.43 -18.17 -18.79
N ALA A 136 -38.85 -18.56 -17.59
CA ALA A 136 -40.22 -18.98 -17.32
C ALA A 136 -41.21 -17.81 -17.54
N VAL A 137 -40.86 -16.61 -17.07
CA VAL A 137 -41.66 -15.39 -17.27
C VAL A 137 -41.74 -15.04 -18.76
N LEU A 138 -40.62 -15.08 -19.50
CA LEU A 138 -40.61 -14.84 -20.94
C LEU A 138 -41.49 -15.84 -21.70
N GLU A 139 -41.45 -17.12 -21.33
CA GLU A 139 -42.29 -18.15 -21.95
C GLU A 139 -43.78 -17.91 -21.63
N GLN A 140 -44.11 -17.49 -20.41
CA GLN A 140 -45.47 -17.07 -20.05
C GLN A 140 -45.94 -15.87 -20.88
N TYR A 141 -45.10 -14.84 -21.06
CA TYR A 141 -45.43 -13.70 -21.91
C TYR A 141 -45.61 -14.10 -23.37
N ARG A 142 -44.75 -14.99 -23.89
CA ARG A 142 -44.86 -15.52 -25.25
C ARG A 142 -46.18 -16.26 -25.46
N GLN A 143 -46.59 -17.08 -24.49
CA GLN A 143 -47.88 -17.78 -24.52
C GLN A 143 -49.06 -16.80 -24.45
N ARG A 144 -48.98 -15.76 -23.61
CA ARG A 144 -50.00 -14.71 -23.54
C ARG A 144 -50.14 -13.95 -24.86
N LEU A 145 -49.02 -13.51 -25.45
CA LEU A 145 -49.01 -12.83 -26.74
C LEU A 145 -49.55 -13.75 -27.86
N ALA A 146 -49.19 -15.03 -27.85
CA ALA A 146 -49.74 -16.00 -28.80
C ALA A 146 -51.27 -16.14 -28.63
N ALA A 147 -51.76 -16.25 -27.40
CA ALA A 147 -53.19 -16.33 -27.12
C ALA A 147 -53.95 -15.05 -27.52
N GLU A 148 -53.40 -13.87 -27.21
CA GLU A 148 -53.95 -12.58 -27.63
C GLU A 148 -53.97 -12.46 -29.15
N SER A 149 -52.89 -12.80 -29.83
CA SER A 149 -52.84 -12.78 -31.30
C SER A 149 -53.86 -13.74 -31.94
N ALA A 150 -54.12 -14.89 -31.31
CA ALA A 150 -55.14 -15.83 -31.75
C ALA A 150 -56.55 -15.28 -31.54
N ARG A 151 -56.82 -14.65 -30.39
CA ARG A 151 -58.10 -13.95 -30.11
C ARG A 151 -58.36 -12.86 -31.15
N TRP A 152 -57.36 -12.02 -31.43
CA TRP A 152 -57.45 -10.97 -32.44
C TRP A 152 -57.75 -11.51 -33.84
N LYS A 153 -57.09 -12.61 -34.24
CA LYS A 153 -57.37 -13.26 -35.54
C LYS A 153 -58.80 -13.78 -35.62
N GLU A 154 -59.35 -14.28 -34.52
CA GLU A 154 -60.74 -14.77 -34.48
C GLU A 154 -61.74 -13.61 -34.49
N GLU A 155 -61.48 -12.53 -33.74
CA GLU A 155 -62.28 -11.31 -33.79
C GLU A 155 -62.27 -10.69 -35.20
N GLN A 156 -61.10 -10.64 -35.85
CA GLN A 156 -60.97 -10.16 -37.23
C GLN A 156 -61.81 -11.00 -38.20
N ARG A 157 -61.80 -12.32 -38.08
CA ARG A 157 -62.66 -13.21 -38.89
C ARG A 157 -64.14 -12.99 -38.61
N GLN A 158 -64.53 -12.80 -37.35
CA GLN A 158 -65.92 -12.50 -37.01
C GLN A 158 -66.36 -11.16 -37.59
N TRP A 159 -65.47 -10.17 -37.61
CA TRP A 159 -65.74 -8.88 -38.21
C TRP A 159 -65.83 -8.95 -39.73
N GLU A 160 -64.94 -9.68 -40.42
CA GLU A 160 -65.03 -9.92 -41.86
C GLU A 160 -66.37 -10.57 -42.23
N LYS A 161 -66.86 -11.51 -41.41
CA LYS A 161 -68.19 -12.12 -41.58
C LYS A 161 -69.33 -11.10 -41.39
N ARG A 162 -69.26 -10.25 -40.36
CA ARG A 162 -70.27 -9.20 -40.11
C ARG A 162 -70.28 -8.17 -41.23
N GLU A 163 -69.11 -7.74 -41.69
CA GLU A 163 -68.95 -6.81 -42.81
C GLU A 163 -69.55 -7.37 -44.09
N GLN A 164 -69.30 -8.66 -44.40
CA GLN A 164 -69.95 -9.35 -45.51
C GLN A 164 -71.48 -9.40 -45.37
N GLN A 165 -71.99 -9.66 -44.16
CA GLN A 165 -73.43 -9.64 -43.88
C GLN A 165 -74.02 -8.24 -44.09
N TYR A 166 -73.39 -7.20 -43.57
CA TYR A 166 -73.86 -5.82 -43.76
C TYR A 166 -73.86 -5.39 -45.23
N LEU A 167 -72.88 -5.83 -46.02
CA LEU A 167 -72.86 -5.57 -47.47
C LEU A 167 -74.00 -6.28 -48.20
N LEU A 168 -74.33 -7.52 -47.81
CA LEU A 168 -75.46 -8.25 -48.34
C LEU A 168 -76.79 -7.56 -47.97
N ASP A 169 -76.99 -7.21 -46.70
CA ASP A 169 -78.18 -6.51 -46.22
C ASP A 169 -78.35 -5.16 -46.95
N LEU A 170 -77.26 -4.43 -47.18
CA LEU A 170 -77.28 -3.17 -47.92
C LEU A 170 -77.69 -3.37 -49.38
N HIS A 171 -77.22 -4.44 -50.03
CA HIS A 171 -77.64 -4.80 -51.38
C HIS A 171 -79.12 -5.21 -51.45
N GLU A 172 -79.62 -5.96 -50.47
CA GLU A 172 -81.04 -6.34 -50.38
C GLU A 172 -81.94 -5.13 -50.14
N LEU A 173 -81.53 -4.22 -49.26
CA LEU A 173 -82.23 -2.95 -49.03
C LEU A 173 -82.22 -2.04 -50.26
N GLN A 174 -81.12 -2.00 -51.02
CA GLN A 174 -81.08 -1.29 -52.30
C GLN A 174 -82.01 -1.92 -53.34
N ALA A 175 -82.06 -3.25 -53.41
CA ALA A 175 -82.93 -3.98 -54.34
C ALA A 175 -84.42 -3.85 -53.98
N THR A 176 -84.77 -3.79 -52.70
CA THR A 176 -86.14 -3.53 -52.26
C THR A 176 -86.54 -2.07 -52.51
N ALA A 177 -85.65 -1.12 -52.24
CA ALA A 177 -85.86 0.29 -52.55
C ALA A 177 -86.08 0.52 -54.06
N SER A 178 -85.29 -0.13 -54.93
CA SER A 178 -85.46 0.00 -56.39
C SER A 178 -86.77 -0.61 -56.89
N ARG A 179 -87.16 -1.80 -56.39
CA ARG A 179 -88.47 -2.42 -56.70
C ARG A 179 -89.64 -1.54 -56.28
N HIS A 180 -89.57 -0.95 -55.09
CA HIS A 180 -90.60 -0.03 -54.60
C HIS A 180 -90.64 1.29 -55.40
N GLN A 181 -89.51 1.74 -55.93
CA GLN A 181 -89.44 2.90 -56.81
C GLN A 181 -90.11 2.62 -58.16
N GLU A 182 -89.98 1.41 -58.70
CA GLU A 182 -90.69 0.94 -59.91
C GLU A 182 -92.21 0.81 -59.68
N ASP A 183 -92.64 0.30 -58.52
CA ASP A 183 -94.07 0.13 -58.16
C ASP A 183 -94.81 1.47 -57.87
N SER A 184 -94.09 2.50 -57.41
CA SER A 184 -94.64 3.82 -57.08
C SER A 184 -95.35 4.54 -58.25
N GLY A 185 -95.14 4.08 -59.49
CA GLY A 185 -95.82 4.59 -60.68
C GLY A 185 -97.29 4.15 -60.83
N ARG A 186 -97.85 3.30 -59.95
CA ARG A 186 -99.15 2.61 -60.20
C ARG A 186 -100.35 2.91 -59.28
N SER A 187 -100.26 3.63 -58.14
CA SER A 187 -101.47 3.98 -57.33
C SER A 187 -101.21 5.00 -56.18
N ALA A 188 -102.21 5.82 -55.84
CA ALA A 188 -102.10 6.96 -54.91
C ALA A 188 -102.14 6.63 -53.40
N ASP A 189 -102.86 5.59 -52.97
CA ASP A 189 -102.89 5.18 -51.55
C ASP A 189 -101.71 4.28 -51.17
N GLU A 190 -101.20 3.51 -52.14
CA GLU A 190 -99.96 2.74 -52.00
C GLU A 190 -98.74 3.67 -51.85
N SER A 191 -98.76 4.83 -52.50
CA SER A 191 -97.69 5.83 -52.44
C SER A 191 -97.35 6.31 -51.02
N ARG A 192 -98.32 6.38 -50.09
CA ARG A 192 -98.05 6.80 -48.71
C ARG A 192 -97.34 5.72 -47.89
N ARG A 193 -97.83 4.48 -47.95
CA ARG A 193 -97.19 3.32 -47.30
C ARG A 193 -95.78 3.07 -47.86
N LEU A 194 -95.60 3.29 -49.17
CA LEU A 194 -94.31 3.21 -49.84
C LEU A 194 -93.35 4.35 -49.42
N SER A 195 -93.85 5.55 -49.17
CA SER A 195 -93.03 6.65 -48.63
C SER A 195 -92.51 6.33 -47.24
N ASP A 196 -93.34 5.71 -46.42
CA ASP A 196 -93.00 5.37 -45.03
C ASP A 196 -92.00 4.20 -45.00
N SER A 197 -92.18 3.17 -45.83
CA SER A 197 -91.21 2.07 -45.95
C SER A 197 -89.86 2.51 -46.55
N LEU A 198 -89.87 3.44 -47.50
CA LEU A 198 -88.65 4.00 -48.08
C LEU A 198 -87.89 4.86 -47.06
N LYS A 199 -88.59 5.59 -46.19
CA LYS A 199 -87.98 6.29 -45.05
C LYS A 199 -87.40 5.32 -44.03
N GLU A 200 -88.10 4.23 -43.72
CA GLU A 200 -87.60 3.18 -42.82
C GLU A 200 -86.34 2.50 -43.37
N ALA A 201 -86.34 2.13 -44.66
CA ALA A 201 -85.18 1.55 -45.34
C ALA A 201 -84.00 2.53 -45.38
N LYS A 202 -84.24 3.82 -45.65
CA LYS A 202 -83.21 4.86 -45.62
C LYS A 202 -82.63 5.03 -44.22
N ASN A 203 -83.46 5.08 -43.19
CA ASN A 203 -83.00 5.19 -41.80
C ASN A 203 -82.19 3.95 -41.37
N ALA A 204 -82.59 2.75 -41.83
CA ALA A 204 -81.83 1.53 -41.61
C ALA A 204 -80.45 1.57 -42.30
N LEU A 205 -80.39 2.04 -43.55
CA LEU A 205 -79.15 2.23 -44.30
C LEU A 205 -78.22 3.28 -43.65
N GLU A 206 -78.77 4.40 -43.18
CA GLU A 206 -77.99 5.42 -42.47
C GLU A 206 -77.41 4.86 -41.16
N LYS A 207 -78.16 3.99 -40.46
CA LYS A 207 -77.70 3.35 -39.23
C LYS A 207 -76.60 2.32 -39.49
N THR A 208 -76.76 1.43 -40.47
CA THR A 208 -75.74 0.43 -40.83
C THR A 208 -74.46 1.10 -41.35
N LEU A 209 -74.60 2.16 -42.16
CA LEU A 209 -73.45 2.95 -42.63
C LEU A 209 -72.74 3.66 -41.47
N ALA A 210 -73.48 4.24 -40.53
CA ALA A 210 -72.90 4.89 -39.36
C ALA A 210 -72.16 3.90 -38.45
N GLU A 211 -72.68 2.70 -38.28
CA GLU A 211 -72.02 1.61 -37.55
C GLU A 211 -70.73 1.16 -38.26
N LEU A 212 -70.76 0.94 -39.59
CA LEU A 212 -69.58 0.60 -40.38
C LEU A 212 -68.49 1.69 -40.33
N LEU A 213 -68.87 2.97 -40.40
CA LEU A 213 -67.92 4.08 -40.31
C LEU A 213 -67.27 4.16 -38.93
N ARG A 214 -68.03 3.95 -37.86
CA ARG A 214 -67.49 3.88 -36.49
C ARG A 214 -66.53 2.70 -36.33
N GLU A 215 -66.89 1.53 -36.83
CA GLU A 215 -66.01 0.36 -36.79
C GLU A 215 -64.71 0.58 -37.57
N ARG A 216 -64.78 1.20 -38.75
CA ARG A 216 -63.59 1.55 -39.54
C ARG A 216 -62.68 2.54 -38.82
N GLN A 217 -63.25 3.50 -38.10
CA GLN A 217 -62.49 4.44 -37.30
C GLN A 217 -61.78 3.73 -36.14
N ILE A 218 -62.47 2.84 -35.42
CA ILE A 218 -61.89 2.02 -34.34
C ILE A 218 -60.75 1.13 -34.90
N ARG A 219 -60.93 0.52 -36.08
CA ARG A 219 -59.86 -0.25 -36.76
C ARG A 219 -58.64 0.62 -37.05
N GLY A 220 -58.85 1.79 -37.65
CA GLY A 220 -57.78 2.71 -37.99
C GLY A 220 -57.00 3.21 -36.77
N ASP A 221 -57.67 3.37 -35.62
CA ASP A 221 -57.00 3.77 -34.39
C ASP A 221 -56.25 2.61 -33.72
N ALA A 222 -56.80 1.39 -33.73
CA ALA A 222 -56.11 0.19 -33.25
C ALA A 222 -54.86 -0.17 -34.09
N GLU A 223 -54.93 0.00 -35.42
CA GLU A 223 -53.77 -0.20 -36.31
C GLU A 223 -52.65 0.80 -36.02
N LYS A 224 -52.98 2.08 -35.79
CA LYS A 224 -51.99 3.09 -35.40
C LYS A 224 -51.34 2.78 -34.05
N GLU A 225 -52.11 2.29 -33.07
CA GLU A 225 -51.56 1.87 -31.78
C GLU A 225 -50.61 0.67 -31.92
N ARG A 226 -50.96 -0.29 -32.77
CA ARG A 226 -50.09 -1.43 -33.11
C ARG A 226 -48.79 -0.99 -33.78
N GLU A 227 -48.85 -0.09 -34.75
CA GLU A 227 -47.65 0.45 -35.40
C GLU A 227 -46.74 1.17 -34.40
N ARG A 228 -47.30 1.93 -33.45
CA ARG A 228 -46.53 2.56 -32.37
C ARG A 228 -45.89 1.54 -31.44
N ALA A 229 -46.60 0.47 -31.09
CA ALA A 229 -46.06 -0.61 -30.25
C ALA A 229 -44.92 -1.36 -30.96
N LEU A 230 -45.06 -1.67 -32.25
CA LEU A 230 -44.02 -2.33 -33.05
C LEU A 230 -42.76 -1.47 -33.17
N LYS A 231 -42.91 -0.15 -33.38
CA LYS A 231 -41.77 0.78 -33.38
C LYS A 231 -41.01 0.78 -32.05
N LYS A 232 -41.72 0.77 -30.92
CA LYS A 232 -41.10 0.68 -29.59
C LYS A 232 -40.36 -0.66 -29.39
N VAL A 233 -40.92 -1.77 -29.86
CA VAL A 233 -40.25 -3.07 -29.81
C VAL A 233 -38.95 -3.05 -30.64
N GLU A 234 -38.99 -2.48 -31.84
CA GLU A 234 -37.81 -2.35 -32.70
C GLU A 234 -36.73 -1.44 -32.08
N GLU A 235 -37.12 -0.35 -31.42
CA GLU A 235 -36.22 0.51 -30.64
C GLU A 235 -35.57 -0.26 -29.47
N LEU A 236 -36.36 -1.04 -28.73
CA LEU A 236 -35.85 -1.88 -27.63
C LEU A 236 -34.91 -2.98 -28.12
N GLU A 237 -35.21 -3.62 -29.26
CA GLU A 237 -34.33 -4.62 -29.88
C GLU A 237 -32.98 -4.00 -30.29
N LYS A 238 -33.00 -2.80 -30.87
CA LYS A 238 -31.76 -2.06 -31.21
C LYS A 238 -30.95 -1.74 -29.97
N HIS A 239 -31.58 -1.21 -28.93
CA HIS A 239 -30.90 -0.93 -27.66
C HIS A 239 -30.33 -2.18 -26.99
N PHE A 240 -31.06 -3.30 -27.03
CA PHE A 240 -30.54 -4.57 -26.53
C PHE A 240 -29.31 -5.05 -27.33
N HIS A 241 -29.33 -4.89 -28.65
CA HIS A 241 -28.21 -5.25 -29.50
C HIS A 241 -26.97 -4.38 -29.24
N GLU A 242 -27.16 -3.06 -29.07
CA GLU A 242 -26.11 -2.13 -28.66
C GLU A 242 -25.49 -2.53 -27.31
N LEU A 243 -26.32 -2.83 -26.30
CA LEU A 243 -25.86 -3.28 -24.99
C LEU A 243 -25.12 -4.62 -25.05
N SER A 244 -25.62 -5.57 -25.85
CA SER A 244 -24.95 -6.87 -26.04
C SER A 244 -23.57 -6.69 -26.66
N LYS A 245 -23.44 -5.78 -27.63
CA LYS A 245 -22.16 -5.47 -28.27
C LYS A 245 -21.17 -4.83 -27.29
N ILE A 246 -21.61 -3.83 -26.53
CA ILE A 246 -20.79 -3.21 -25.48
C ILE A 246 -20.32 -4.28 -24.48
N TRP A 247 -21.20 -5.18 -24.06
CA TRP A 247 -20.86 -6.23 -23.11
C TRP A 247 -19.90 -7.30 -23.66
N GLU A 248 -19.93 -7.55 -24.97
CA GLU A 248 -18.95 -8.40 -25.65
C GLU A 248 -17.58 -7.72 -25.78
N GLU A 249 -17.57 -6.42 -26.09
CA GLU A 249 -16.36 -5.59 -26.11
C GLU A 249 -15.72 -5.48 -24.73
N GLU A 250 -16.51 -5.29 -23.67
CA GLU A 250 -15.99 -5.33 -22.29
C GLU A 250 -15.40 -6.70 -21.97
N ARG A 251 -16.09 -7.80 -22.30
CA ARG A 251 -15.57 -9.15 -22.05
C ARG A 251 -14.28 -9.46 -22.82
N SER A 252 -14.09 -8.93 -24.02
CA SER A 252 -12.83 -9.10 -24.75
C SER A 252 -11.70 -8.31 -24.08
N GLN A 253 -11.96 -7.07 -23.66
CA GLN A 253 -10.99 -6.27 -22.90
C GLN A 253 -10.58 -6.96 -21.58
N TRP A 254 -11.54 -7.52 -20.85
CA TRP A 254 -11.26 -8.27 -19.61
C TRP A 254 -10.42 -9.52 -19.86
N ARG A 255 -10.64 -10.24 -20.97
CA ARG A 255 -9.80 -11.40 -21.35
C ARG A 255 -8.37 -10.97 -21.66
N GLU A 256 -8.20 -9.88 -22.42
CA GLU A 256 -6.88 -9.37 -22.75
C GLU A 256 -6.12 -8.89 -21.49
N LEU A 257 -6.80 -8.18 -20.59
CA LEU A 257 -6.22 -7.78 -19.30
C LEU A 257 -5.82 -9.00 -18.47
N TRP A 258 -6.69 -10.00 -18.39
CA TRP A 258 -6.42 -11.22 -17.66
C TRP A 258 -5.24 -12.01 -18.23
N ASP A 259 -5.11 -12.11 -19.55
CA ASP A 259 -3.98 -12.81 -20.17
C ASP A 259 -2.66 -12.03 -19.99
N ARG A 260 -2.71 -10.68 -20.03
CA ARG A 260 -1.56 -9.83 -19.66
C ARG A 260 -1.15 -10.05 -18.21
N GLU A 261 -2.10 -9.98 -17.27
CA GLU A 261 -1.81 -10.24 -15.87
C GLU A 261 -1.26 -11.65 -15.67
N ARG A 262 -1.91 -12.69 -16.23
CA ARG A 262 -1.43 -14.07 -16.14
C ARG A 262 0.00 -14.21 -16.65
N SER A 263 0.34 -13.63 -17.80
CA SER A 263 1.71 -13.67 -18.34
C SER A 263 2.72 -12.94 -17.45
N THR A 264 2.36 -11.80 -16.85
CA THR A 264 3.23 -11.13 -15.85
C THR A 264 3.44 -11.99 -14.62
N TRP A 265 2.38 -12.66 -14.13
CA TRP A 265 2.44 -13.60 -13.01
C TRP A 265 3.32 -14.81 -13.32
N GLU A 266 3.19 -15.39 -14.51
CA GLU A 266 4.04 -16.49 -14.97
C GLU A 266 5.50 -16.05 -15.06
N THR A 267 5.76 -14.84 -15.56
CA THR A 267 7.12 -14.26 -15.61
C THR A 267 7.69 -14.11 -14.20
N GLN A 268 6.96 -13.46 -13.29
CA GLN A 268 7.38 -13.31 -11.88
C GLN A 268 7.62 -14.66 -11.20
N ARG A 269 6.78 -15.66 -11.48
CA ARG A 269 6.94 -17.02 -10.97
C ARG A 269 8.24 -17.66 -11.46
N THR A 270 8.58 -17.49 -12.74
CA THR A 270 9.85 -18.00 -13.29
C THR A 270 11.08 -17.26 -12.75
N GLU A 271 10.97 -15.95 -12.55
CA GLU A 271 12.02 -15.15 -11.91
C GLU A 271 12.24 -15.60 -10.47
N PHE A 272 11.17 -15.81 -9.72
CA PHE A 272 11.22 -16.30 -8.35
C PHE A 272 11.85 -17.69 -8.26
N SER A 273 11.48 -18.63 -9.15
CA SER A 273 12.14 -19.95 -9.18
C SER A 273 13.62 -19.84 -9.52
N SER A 274 14.01 -18.95 -10.45
CA SER A 274 15.42 -18.74 -10.79
C SER A 274 16.20 -18.12 -9.63
N TRP A 275 15.56 -17.26 -8.84
CA TRP A 275 16.14 -16.66 -7.65
C TRP A 275 16.31 -17.68 -6.53
N GLU A 276 15.31 -18.53 -6.28
CA GLU A 276 15.42 -19.64 -5.32
C GLU A 276 16.59 -20.58 -5.68
N GLU A 277 16.74 -20.91 -6.96
CA GLU A 277 17.86 -21.72 -7.42
C GLU A 277 19.22 -21.04 -7.20
N LYS A 278 19.32 -19.73 -7.45
CA LYS A 278 20.52 -18.94 -7.16
C LYS A 278 20.84 -18.96 -5.66
N LEU A 279 19.84 -18.75 -4.82
CA LEU A 279 19.98 -18.80 -3.35
C LEU A 279 20.45 -20.17 -2.86
N ARG A 280 19.91 -21.26 -3.43
CA ARG A 280 20.38 -22.63 -3.13
C ARG A 280 21.86 -22.80 -3.49
N LYS A 281 22.27 -22.36 -4.68
CA LYS A 281 23.67 -22.41 -5.13
C LYS A 281 24.61 -21.57 -4.25
N GLU A 282 24.20 -20.37 -3.88
CA GLU A 282 24.97 -19.50 -2.97
C GLU A 282 25.13 -20.14 -1.59
N ARG A 283 24.06 -20.75 -1.05
CA ARG A 283 24.12 -21.48 0.23
C ARG A 283 25.06 -22.68 0.14
N GLU A 284 24.99 -23.46 -0.93
CA GLU A 284 25.89 -24.59 -1.16
C GLU A 284 27.37 -24.15 -1.27
N ALA A 285 27.63 -23.07 -2.02
CA ALA A 285 28.96 -22.49 -2.15
C ALA A 285 29.52 -22.01 -0.80
N TRP A 286 28.70 -21.31 -0.02
CA TRP A 286 29.07 -20.85 1.31
C TRP A 286 29.40 -22.01 2.26
N HIS A 287 28.59 -23.07 2.25
CA HIS A 287 28.89 -24.28 3.03
C HIS A 287 30.19 -24.97 2.58
N ALA A 288 30.49 -24.96 1.28
CA ALA A 288 31.75 -25.49 0.76
C ALA A 288 32.96 -24.67 1.22
N GLU A 289 32.87 -23.34 1.20
CA GLU A 289 33.92 -22.45 1.71
C GLU A 289 34.16 -22.61 3.21
N LEU A 290 33.08 -22.78 3.99
CA LEU A 290 33.18 -23.03 5.43
C LEU A 290 33.93 -24.33 5.72
N LYS A 291 33.60 -25.41 5.01
CA LYS A 291 34.30 -26.70 5.12
C LYS A 291 35.78 -26.58 4.75
N ALA A 292 36.12 -25.79 3.72
CA ALA A 292 37.51 -25.55 3.34
C ALA A 292 38.27 -24.82 4.46
N LYS A 293 37.67 -23.77 5.05
CA LYS A 293 38.29 -23.04 6.17
C LYS A 293 38.43 -23.91 7.43
N GLU A 294 37.48 -24.78 7.72
CA GLU A 294 37.59 -25.74 8.82
C GLU A 294 38.76 -26.71 8.61
N GLN A 295 38.95 -27.22 7.39
CA GLN A 295 40.10 -28.08 7.07
C GLN A 295 41.44 -27.35 7.22
N ASP A 296 41.52 -26.08 6.84
CA ASP A 296 42.73 -25.28 7.02
C ASP A 296 43.05 -25.02 8.50
N GLN A 297 42.02 -24.79 9.34
CA GLN A 297 42.19 -24.68 10.78
C GLN A 297 42.65 -26.01 11.42
N LEU A 298 42.12 -27.15 10.97
CA LEU A 298 42.57 -28.47 11.43
C LEU A 298 44.04 -28.72 11.10
N LYS A 299 44.48 -28.41 9.87
CA LYS A 299 45.89 -28.52 9.48
C LYS A 299 46.80 -27.62 10.33
N PHE A 300 46.35 -26.41 10.63
CA PHE A 300 47.11 -25.50 11.50
C PHE A 300 47.20 -26.02 12.95
N ALA A 301 46.11 -26.60 13.47
CA ALA A 301 46.10 -27.24 14.78
C ALA A 301 47.06 -28.44 14.82
N GLU A 302 47.07 -29.30 13.79
CA GLU A 302 48.02 -30.40 13.64
C GLU A 302 49.48 -29.91 13.66
N GLN A 303 49.78 -28.85 12.91
CA GLN A 303 51.11 -28.22 12.91
C GLN A 303 51.50 -27.69 14.30
N MET A 304 50.58 -27.03 15.01
CA MET A 304 50.86 -26.59 16.38
C MET A 304 51.08 -27.76 17.36
N THR A 305 50.32 -28.84 17.23
CA THR A 305 50.54 -30.04 18.08
C THR A 305 51.91 -30.66 17.83
N HIS A 306 52.40 -30.63 16.58
CA HIS A 306 53.74 -31.08 16.24
C HIS A 306 54.82 -30.22 16.91
N VAL A 307 54.71 -28.89 16.79
CA VAL A 307 55.65 -27.94 17.40
C VAL A 307 55.65 -28.04 18.93
N LEU A 308 54.47 -28.20 19.55
CA LEU A 308 54.37 -28.41 21.00
C LEU A 308 55.03 -29.73 21.42
N ARG A 309 54.88 -30.80 20.64
CA ARG A 309 55.54 -32.09 20.90
C ARG A 309 57.07 -31.95 20.84
N GLU A 310 57.60 -31.32 19.81
CA GLU A 310 59.04 -31.04 19.68
C GLU A 310 59.57 -30.17 20.84
N SER A 311 58.82 -29.15 21.26
CA SER A 311 59.20 -28.31 22.40
C SER A 311 59.07 -29.02 23.76
N SER A 312 58.18 -30.01 23.88
CA SER A 312 58.07 -30.83 25.09
C SER A 312 59.24 -31.79 25.23
N GLU A 313 59.75 -32.34 24.12
CA GLU A 313 60.93 -33.20 24.08
C GLU A 313 62.24 -32.44 24.41
N THR A 314 62.27 -31.12 24.18
CA THR A 314 63.39 -30.27 24.61
C THR A 314 63.24 -29.84 26.08
N SER A 315 62.01 -29.59 26.55
CA SER A 315 61.72 -29.26 27.95
C SER A 315 61.95 -30.45 28.92
N THR A 316 61.73 -31.69 28.50
CA THR A 316 62.05 -32.88 29.32
C THR A 316 63.55 -33.03 29.54
N LYS A 317 64.37 -32.73 28.53
CA LYS A 317 65.85 -32.72 28.64
C LYS A 317 66.35 -31.62 29.59
N VAL A 318 65.68 -30.47 29.62
CA VAL A 318 66.03 -29.34 30.51
C VAL A 318 65.54 -29.58 31.95
N SER A 319 64.40 -30.22 32.14
CA SER A 319 63.85 -30.52 33.46
C SER A 319 64.56 -31.68 34.19
N GLU A 320 65.15 -32.64 33.47
CA GLU A 320 66.05 -33.63 34.07
C GLU A 320 67.31 -33.00 34.69
N LEU A 321 67.83 -31.93 34.07
CA LEU A 321 68.96 -31.16 34.59
C LEU A 321 68.58 -30.26 35.77
N ALA A 322 67.36 -29.69 35.75
CA ALA A 322 66.86 -28.81 36.81
C ALA A 322 66.41 -29.56 38.09
N ARG A 323 66.17 -30.88 38.01
CA ARG A 323 65.79 -31.71 39.18
C ARG A 323 66.94 -31.91 40.19
N LYS A 324 68.17 -31.48 39.86
CA LYS A 324 69.37 -31.59 40.72
C LYS A 324 69.59 -30.43 41.71
N ALA A 325 68.77 -29.38 41.69
CA ALA A 325 68.93 -28.26 42.63
C ALA A 325 67.56 -27.79 43.14
N SER A 326 67.30 -27.98 44.43
CA SER A 326 66.04 -27.65 45.08
C SER A 326 66.19 -26.53 46.13
N VAL A 327 65.01 -26.05 46.59
CA VAL A 327 64.71 -25.28 47.84
C VAL A 327 64.67 -23.71 47.69
N PRO A 328 63.87 -22.93 48.48
CA PRO A 328 62.42 -22.64 48.40
C PRO A 328 62.11 -21.09 48.39
N PRO A 329 60.82 -20.62 48.43
CA PRO A 329 60.45 -19.21 48.14
C PRO A 329 59.86 -18.39 49.33
N LEU A 330 59.77 -17.04 49.17
CA LEU A 330 58.80 -16.02 49.71
C LEU A 330 59.45 -14.60 49.80
N PRO A 331 58.75 -13.44 50.01
CA PRO A 331 57.37 -12.98 49.71
C PRO A 331 57.33 -11.61 48.94
N PRO A 332 56.15 -10.96 48.67
CA PRO A 332 56.02 -9.86 47.70
C PRO A 332 55.96 -8.43 48.31
N ALA A 333 56.37 -7.41 47.55
CA ALA A 333 56.28 -6.00 47.97
C ALA A 333 55.52 -5.11 46.96
N ALA A 334 54.38 -4.62 47.45
CA ALA A 334 53.68 -3.35 47.24
C ALA A 334 53.80 -2.56 45.92
N LEU A 335 52.67 -2.50 45.22
CA LEU A 335 52.33 -1.52 44.19
C LEU A 335 52.14 -0.11 44.76
N ARG A 336 52.75 0.90 44.11
CA ARG A 336 52.47 2.31 44.35
C ARG A 336 51.80 2.93 43.12
N ARG A 337 50.50 3.23 43.26
CA ARG A 337 49.65 3.94 42.28
C ARG A 337 50.14 5.38 42.05
N ARG A 338 50.11 5.83 40.79
CA ARG A 338 50.06 7.25 40.41
C ARG A 338 48.92 7.44 39.41
N GLY A 339 48.01 8.34 39.72
CA GLY A 339 46.98 8.82 38.81
C GLY A 339 46.87 10.34 38.86
N ARG A 340 46.43 10.95 37.75
CA ARG A 340 45.44 12.04 37.66
C ARG A 340 45.53 12.77 36.30
N TRP A 341 44.58 12.47 35.39
CA TRP A 341 44.12 13.36 34.30
C TRP A 341 42.63 13.13 33.90
N ILE A 342 41.82 12.43 34.72
CA ILE A 342 40.46 12.00 34.31
C ILE A 342 39.35 13.04 34.61
N ALA A 343 39.61 14.05 35.45
CA ALA A 343 38.55 14.94 35.94
C ALA A 343 37.96 15.95 34.91
N PRO A 344 38.74 16.61 34.01
CA PRO A 344 38.16 17.60 33.11
C PRO A 344 37.50 16.99 31.86
N ALA A 345 37.93 15.80 31.42
CA ALA A 345 37.34 15.12 30.25
C ALA A 345 35.94 14.55 30.54
N ALA A 346 35.70 14.07 31.75
CA ALA A 346 34.41 13.51 32.16
C ALA A 346 33.30 14.58 32.24
N LEU A 347 33.63 15.81 32.65
CA LEU A 347 32.68 16.93 32.74
C LEU A 347 32.24 17.44 31.37
N LEU A 348 33.13 17.45 30.38
CA LEU A 348 32.83 17.89 29.02
C LEU A 348 31.96 16.87 28.27
N VAL A 349 32.23 15.57 28.47
CA VAL A 349 31.37 14.49 27.97
C VAL A 349 29.99 14.52 28.64
N ALA A 350 29.91 14.77 29.95
CA ALA A 350 28.63 14.92 30.64
C ALA A 350 27.82 16.15 30.17
N ALA A 351 28.48 17.28 29.91
CA ALA A 351 27.83 18.47 29.39
C ALA A 351 27.30 18.28 27.96
N LEU A 352 28.08 17.63 27.07
CA LEU A 352 27.62 17.25 25.73
C LEU A 352 26.51 16.19 25.78
N ALA A 353 26.59 15.25 26.71
CA ALA A 353 25.57 14.23 26.94
C ALA A 353 24.24 14.81 27.44
N MET A 354 24.24 15.95 28.15
CA MET A 354 23.01 16.66 28.54
C MET A 354 22.54 17.68 27.50
N ALA A 355 23.46 18.31 26.76
CA ALA A 355 23.11 19.28 25.71
C ALA A 355 22.39 18.62 24.53
N TRP A 356 22.73 17.39 24.17
CA TRP A 356 22.10 16.69 23.05
C TRP A 356 20.61 16.34 23.28
N PRO A 357 20.20 15.75 24.42
CA PRO A 357 18.78 15.58 24.76
C PRO A 357 18.03 16.91 24.86
N ALA A 358 18.64 17.95 25.43
CA ALA A 358 18.03 19.27 25.54
C ALA A 358 17.80 19.88 24.15
N TYR A 359 18.81 19.87 23.28
CA TYR A 359 18.69 20.29 21.88
C TYR A 359 17.57 19.52 21.16
N ARG A 360 17.51 18.20 21.34
CA ARG A 360 16.48 17.34 20.74
C ARG A 360 15.09 17.59 21.30
N TYR A 361 14.97 18.01 22.55
CA TYR A 361 13.70 18.40 23.17
C TYR A 361 13.21 19.74 22.60
N PHE A 362 14.09 20.73 22.48
CA PHE A 362 13.74 22.05 21.94
C PHE A 362 13.51 22.09 20.42
N SER A 363 14.03 21.11 19.68
CA SER A 363 13.81 20.97 18.23
C SER A 363 12.53 20.21 17.86
N ARG A 364 11.85 19.57 18.82
CA ARG A 364 10.59 18.84 18.58
C ARG A 364 9.38 19.77 18.64
N TYR A 365 8.45 19.56 17.71
CA TYR A 365 7.13 20.19 17.74
C TYR A 365 6.30 19.62 18.89
N HIS A 366 5.61 20.49 19.62
CA HIS A 366 4.74 20.08 20.72
C HIS A 366 3.30 20.43 20.38
N PHE A 367 2.58 19.46 19.82
CA PHE A 367 1.18 19.63 19.44
C PHE A 367 0.30 19.65 20.69
N ARG A 368 -0.21 20.85 21.05
CA ARG A 368 -1.21 21.01 22.11
C ARG A 368 -2.57 21.32 21.48
N PRO A 369 -3.61 20.50 21.74
CA PRO A 369 -4.96 20.81 21.26
C PRO A 369 -5.47 22.07 21.97
N VAL A 370 -5.90 23.05 21.19
CA VAL A 370 -6.42 24.35 21.66
C VAL A 370 -7.94 24.33 21.69
N SER A 371 -8.55 23.80 20.64
CA SER A 371 -10.00 23.73 20.50
C SER A 371 -10.39 22.52 19.66
N ALA A 372 -11.59 22.01 19.90
CA ALA A 372 -12.21 20.99 19.07
C ALA A 372 -13.68 21.37 18.89
N ARG A 373 -14.14 21.47 17.65
CA ARG A 373 -15.55 21.76 17.34
C ARG A 373 -16.10 20.72 16.39
N ALA A 374 -17.33 20.27 16.66
CA ALA A 374 -18.06 19.39 15.77
C ALA A 374 -18.47 20.13 14.50
N LEU A 375 -18.49 19.42 13.38
CA LEU A 375 -18.88 19.91 12.07
C LEU A 375 -19.91 18.97 11.45
N GLU A 376 -20.98 19.55 10.92
CA GLU A 376 -22.00 18.83 10.16
C GLU A 376 -21.55 18.71 8.70
N LEU A 377 -20.61 17.80 8.45
CA LEU A 377 -20.17 17.43 7.10
C LEU A 377 -20.60 15.99 6.81
N ASN A 378 -21.03 15.74 5.58
CA ASN A 378 -21.49 14.42 5.17
C ASN A 378 -20.32 13.61 4.59
N ASN A 379 -19.68 12.82 5.46
CA ASN A 379 -18.52 11.99 5.11
C ASN A 379 -17.36 12.78 4.47
N PRO A 380 -16.76 13.73 5.22
CA PRO A 380 -15.62 14.49 4.74
C PRO A 380 -14.35 13.62 4.65
N THR A 381 -13.56 13.86 3.62
CA THR A 381 -12.44 13.01 3.21
C THR A 381 -11.09 13.69 3.28
N ALA A 382 -11.06 15.02 3.11
CA ALA A 382 -9.83 15.79 3.18
C ALA A 382 -10.07 17.19 3.74
N LEU A 383 -8.98 17.84 4.16
CA LEU A 383 -8.95 19.22 4.63
C LEU A 383 -7.71 19.90 4.06
N SER A 384 -7.87 21.10 3.53
CA SER A 384 -6.78 21.95 3.01
C SER A 384 -7.03 23.42 3.40
N ALA A 385 -6.04 24.28 3.22
CA ALA A 385 -6.15 25.70 3.55
C ALA A 385 -5.64 26.58 2.42
N ASP A 386 -6.42 27.60 2.09
CA ASP A 386 -6.09 28.63 1.09
C ASP A 386 -5.42 29.87 1.75
N GLY A 387 -4.89 29.70 2.97
CA GLY A 387 -4.33 30.77 3.79
C GLY A 387 -5.35 31.71 4.44
N LYS A 388 -6.54 31.88 3.86
CA LYS A 388 -7.68 32.64 4.47
C LYS A 388 -8.79 31.73 4.98
N LEU A 389 -9.20 30.76 4.17
CA LEU A 389 -10.28 29.83 4.47
C LEU A 389 -9.75 28.40 4.59
N LEU A 390 -10.48 27.58 5.34
CA LEU A 390 -10.32 26.12 5.33
C LEU A 390 -11.25 25.54 4.28
N TRP A 391 -10.82 24.48 3.63
CA TRP A 391 -11.59 23.82 2.59
C TRP A 391 -11.61 22.32 2.87
N ALA A 392 -12.79 21.73 2.90
CA ALA A 392 -12.98 20.30 3.10
C ALA A 392 -13.64 19.68 1.86
N SER A 393 -13.28 18.45 1.54
CA SER A 393 -13.98 17.66 0.53
C SER A 393 -14.89 16.64 1.18
N GLU A 394 -16.03 16.35 0.54
CA GLU A 394 -16.95 15.28 0.92
C GLU A 394 -16.95 14.19 -0.13
N TRP A 395 -17.07 12.93 0.30
CA TRP A 395 -17.12 11.77 -0.59
C TRP A 395 -18.28 11.81 -1.60
N SER A 396 -19.32 12.59 -1.29
CA SER A 396 -20.49 12.88 -2.14
C SER A 396 -20.16 13.75 -3.37
N GLY A 397 -18.94 14.29 -3.47
CA GLY A 397 -18.49 15.15 -4.58
C GLY A 397 -18.58 16.65 -4.30
N TYR A 398 -18.80 17.04 -3.03
CA TYR A 398 -18.85 18.43 -2.62
C TYR A 398 -17.50 18.92 -2.10
N VAL A 399 -17.20 20.19 -2.37
CA VAL A 399 -16.09 20.94 -1.79
C VAL A 399 -16.67 22.09 -0.98
N VAL A 400 -16.31 22.15 0.30
CA VAL A 400 -16.95 22.99 1.31
C VAL A 400 -15.93 23.98 1.86
N ALA A 401 -16.24 25.28 1.78
CA ALA A 401 -15.44 26.34 2.39
C ALA A 401 -15.89 26.60 3.82
N ILE A 402 -14.94 26.67 4.74
CA ILE A 402 -15.12 26.79 6.19
C ILE A 402 -14.32 27.99 6.69
N ASN A 403 -14.96 28.85 7.49
CA ASN A 403 -14.27 29.95 8.16
C ASN A 403 -13.41 29.41 9.32
N PRO A 404 -12.08 29.66 9.38
CA PRO A 404 -11.24 29.19 10.47
C PRO A 404 -11.57 29.78 11.85
N GLU A 405 -12.21 30.96 11.94
CA GLU A 405 -12.51 31.60 13.24
C GLU A 405 -13.72 30.95 13.92
N ASP A 406 -14.81 30.77 13.16
CA ASP A 406 -16.07 30.25 13.67
C ASP A 406 -16.30 28.76 13.37
N LEU A 407 -15.52 28.18 12.44
CA LEU A 407 -15.71 26.83 11.89
C LEU A 407 -17.10 26.59 11.29
N ARG A 408 -17.76 27.67 10.84
CA ARG A 408 -19.02 27.61 10.10
C ARG A 408 -18.74 27.38 8.62
N VAL A 409 -19.59 26.56 8.01
CA VAL A 409 -19.62 26.36 6.56
C VAL A 409 -20.12 27.64 5.89
N LEU A 410 -19.30 28.22 5.02
CA LEU A 410 -19.63 29.43 4.26
C LEU A 410 -20.25 29.09 2.90
N ARG A 411 -19.71 28.07 2.22
CA ARG A 411 -20.11 27.68 0.87
C ARG A 411 -19.98 26.17 0.73
N SER A 412 -20.94 25.54 0.07
CA SER A 412 -20.87 24.15 -0.37
C SER A 412 -21.00 24.12 -1.90
N ILE A 413 -20.03 23.51 -2.57
CA ILE A 413 -19.89 23.57 -4.02
C ILE A 413 -19.88 22.16 -4.56
N ARG A 414 -20.75 21.87 -5.52
CA ARG A 414 -20.76 20.58 -6.21
C ARG A 414 -19.91 20.66 -7.47
N VAL A 415 -18.91 19.81 -7.58
CA VAL A 415 -18.10 19.72 -8.81
C VAL A 415 -18.92 18.95 -9.87
N PRO A 416 -19.05 19.45 -11.12
CA PRO A 416 -19.91 18.84 -12.15
C PRO A 416 -19.41 17.49 -12.71
N SER A 417 -18.21 17.06 -12.36
CA SER A 417 -17.59 15.83 -12.89
C SER A 417 -18.31 14.58 -12.34
N VAL A 418 -18.74 13.66 -13.21
CA VAL A 418 -19.49 12.46 -12.82
C VAL A 418 -18.80 11.19 -13.34
N PRO A 419 -18.55 10.17 -12.50
CA PRO A 419 -18.53 10.19 -11.03
C PRO A 419 -17.26 10.86 -10.50
N PHE A 420 -17.38 11.76 -9.52
CA PHE A 420 -16.28 12.42 -8.82
C PHE A 420 -16.33 12.08 -7.33
N ARG A 421 -15.27 11.47 -6.81
CA ARG A 421 -15.11 11.14 -5.38
C ARG A 421 -13.81 11.73 -4.87
N PRO A 422 -13.83 12.96 -4.32
CA PRO A 422 -12.62 13.61 -3.85
C PRO A 422 -12.07 12.89 -2.63
N SER A 423 -10.84 12.39 -2.72
CA SER A 423 -10.10 11.77 -1.62
C SER A 423 -9.10 12.72 -0.96
N ALA A 424 -8.61 13.72 -1.69
CA ALA A 424 -7.62 14.68 -1.19
C ALA A 424 -7.79 16.06 -1.84
N LEU A 425 -7.37 17.12 -1.13
CA LEU A 425 -7.33 18.50 -1.61
C LEU A 425 -5.97 19.14 -1.31
N ALA A 426 -5.44 19.91 -2.26
CA ALA A 426 -4.26 20.75 -2.07
C ALA A 426 -4.43 22.11 -2.73
N PHE A 427 -4.14 23.19 -2.00
CA PHE A 427 -4.11 24.54 -2.52
C PHE A 427 -2.71 24.94 -2.96
N SER A 428 -2.62 25.49 -4.17
CA SER A 428 -1.53 26.37 -4.58
C SER A 428 -2.06 27.80 -4.73
N PRO A 429 -1.19 28.83 -4.75
CA PRO A 429 -1.62 30.22 -4.89
C PRO A 429 -2.46 30.51 -6.15
N GLU A 430 -2.32 29.68 -7.18
CA GLU A 430 -2.99 29.87 -8.48
C GLU A 430 -4.08 28.82 -8.75
N ARG A 431 -4.07 27.68 -8.04
CA ARG A 431 -4.85 26.48 -8.41
C ARG A 431 -5.30 25.69 -7.19
N LEU A 432 -6.50 25.14 -7.28
CA LEU A 432 -6.99 24.12 -6.36
C LEU A 432 -6.85 22.74 -7.02
N TRP A 433 -6.20 21.81 -6.34
CA TRP A 433 -6.04 20.43 -6.79
C TRP A 433 -6.92 19.50 -5.97
N SER A 434 -7.59 18.56 -6.64
CA SER A 434 -8.30 17.48 -5.98
C SER A 434 -7.93 16.13 -6.57
N ALA A 435 -7.73 15.12 -5.71
CA ALA A 435 -7.61 13.74 -6.16
C ALA A 435 -9.00 13.11 -6.25
N ASP A 436 -9.35 12.56 -7.40
CA ASP A 436 -10.57 11.79 -7.62
C ASP A 436 -10.26 10.30 -7.54
N ALA A 437 -10.71 9.67 -6.47
CA ALA A 437 -10.52 8.25 -6.24
C ALA A 437 -11.40 7.38 -7.16
N ALA A 438 -12.54 7.88 -7.65
CA ALA A 438 -13.39 7.11 -8.57
C ALA A 438 -12.80 7.04 -9.97
N GLY A 439 -12.25 8.15 -10.45
CA GLY A 439 -11.66 8.26 -11.79
C GLY A 439 -10.14 8.06 -11.85
N ALA A 440 -9.48 7.71 -10.74
CA ALA A 440 -8.02 7.61 -10.61
C ALA A 440 -7.28 8.78 -11.30
N ARG A 441 -7.71 10.01 -10.98
CA ARG A 441 -7.25 11.23 -11.67
C ARG A 441 -7.04 12.38 -10.71
N LEU A 442 -6.17 13.33 -11.09
CA LEU A 442 -6.01 14.60 -10.41
C LEU A 442 -6.72 15.68 -11.23
N LEU A 443 -7.63 16.40 -10.59
CA LEU A 443 -8.37 17.51 -11.20
C LEU A 443 -7.78 18.83 -10.72
N ARG A 444 -7.64 19.76 -11.65
CA ARG A 444 -7.26 21.14 -11.41
C ARG A 444 -8.49 22.02 -11.51
N HIS A 445 -8.74 22.81 -10.49
CA HIS A 445 -9.85 23.74 -10.39
C HIS A 445 -9.33 25.17 -10.30
N ASP A 446 -10.17 26.11 -10.70
CA ASP A 446 -9.96 27.52 -10.41
C ASP A 446 -10.13 27.74 -8.89
N PRO A 447 -9.16 28.36 -8.18
CA PRO A 447 -9.28 28.58 -6.75
C PRO A 447 -10.43 29.54 -6.39
N ALA A 448 -10.80 30.47 -7.28
CA ALA A 448 -11.93 31.36 -7.07
C ALA A 448 -13.28 30.68 -7.36
N GLU A 449 -13.29 29.79 -8.36
CA GLU A 449 -14.47 29.04 -8.82
C GLU A 449 -14.19 27.52 -8.82
N PRO A 450 -14.20 26.85 -7.65
CA PRO A 450 -13.90 25.42 -7.52
C PRO A 450 -14.79 24.48 -8.35
N GLU A 451 -15.97 24.93 -8.77
CA GLU A 451 -16.85 24.23 -9.71
C GLU A 451 -16.26 24.11 -11.12
N LYS A 452 -15.32 24.98 -11.48
CA LYS A 452 -14.72 25.07 -12.81
C LYS A 452 -13.42 24.25 -12.87
N VAL A 453 -13.54 23.06 -13.43
CA VAL A 453 -12.40 22.18 -13.72
C VAL A 453 -11.62 22.75 -14.90
N LEU A 454 -10.40 23.23 -14.64
CA LEU A 454 -9.46 23.78 -15.62
C LEU A 454 -8.65 22.70 -16.36
N GLY A 455 -8.62 21.49 -15.83
CA GLY A 455 -7.85 20.38 -16.40
C GLY A 455 -7.97 19.10 -15.59
N SER A 456 -7.66 17.98 -16.23
CA SER A 456 -7.66 16.65 -15.63
C SER A 456 -6.45 15.89 -16.12
N MET A 457 -5.77 15.18 -15.22
CA MET A 457 -4.65 14.30 -15.53
C MET A 457 -4.82 12.96 -14.83
N ALA A 458 -4.30 11.88 -15.42
CA ALA A 458 -4.30 10.58 -14.76
C ALA A 458 -3.42 10.64 -13.50
N ALA A 459 -3.90 10.02 -12.42
CA ALA A 459 -3.06 9.85 -11.23
C ALA A 459 -1.97 8.79 -11.54
N PRO A 460 -0.78 8.88 -10.91
CA PRO A 460 0.30 7.91 -11.11
C PRO A 460 -0.05 6.48 -10.70
N GLY A 461 -1.05 6.32 -9.83
CA GLY A 461 -1.55 5.04 -9.35
C GLY A 461 -3.07 5.04 -9.19
N PRO A 462 -3.67 3.87 -8.93
CA PRO A 462 -5.11 3.67 -8.97
C PRO A 462 -5.86 4.18 -7.72
N ALA A 463 -5.16 4.50 -6.63
CA ALA A 463 -5.75 4.88 -5.35
C ALA A 463 -5.07 6.13 -4.74
N PRO A 464 -5.20 7.32 -5.38
CA PRO A 464 -4.66 8.56 -4.83
C PRO A 464 -5.43 8.93 -3.55
N THR A 465 -4.73 9.10 -2.44
CA THR A 465 -5.34 9.28 -1.11
C THR A 465 -4.92 10.55 -0.39
N ALA A 466 -3.75 11.12 -0.71
CA ALA A 466 -3.32 12.39 -0.14
C ALA A 466 -2.65 13.28 -1.18
N LEU A 467 -2.83 14.59 -1.03
CA LEU A 467 -2.21 15.63 -1.84
C LEU A 467 -1.61 16.70 -0.94
N ALA A 468 -0.48 17.26 -1.36
CA ALA A 468 0.10 18.44 -0.73
C ALA A 468 0.90 19.26 -1.74
N PHE A 469 1.01 20.57 -1.52
CA PHE A 469 1.75 21.47 -2.40
C PHE A 469 2.93 22.09 -1.65
N ASP A 470 4.15 21.91 -2.15
CA ASP A 470 5.38 22.37 -1.47
C ASP A 470 5.73 23.84 -1.73
N GLY A 471 4.97 24.51 -2.61
CA GLY A 471 5.22 25.86 -3.08
C GLY A 471 5.62 25.94 -4.56
N GLN A 472 6.07 24.83 -5.14
CA GLN A 472 6.50 24.73 -6.54
C GLN A 472 5.84 23.54 -7.25
N ASN A 473 5.82 22.38 -6.60
CA ASN A 473 5.38 21.10 -7.12
C ASN A 473 4.19 20.56 -6.32
N LEU A 474 3.33 19.81 -7.02
CA LEU A 474 2.28 19.02 -6.39
C LEU A 474 2.86 17.66 -5.98
N TRP A 475 2.50 17.21 -4.79
CA TRP A 475 2.86 15.89 -4.27
C TRP A 475 1.60 15.08 -4.08
N SER A 476 1.61 13.83 -4.54
CA SER A 476 0.51 12.89 -4.35
C SER A 476 0.99 11.58 -3.75
N PHE A 477 0.20 11.01 -2.86
CA PHE A 477 0.42 9.67 -2.35
C PHE A 477 -0.63 8.71 -2.89
N ASP A 478 -0.15 7.56 -3.37
CA ASP A 478 -1.00 6.46 -3.81
C ASP A 478 -0.98 5.33 -2.79
N ALA A 479 -2.15 4.95 -2.28
CA ALA A 479 -2.26 3.95 -1.23
C ALA A 479 -2.09 2.51 -1.74
N ALA A 480 -2.39 2.25 -3.02
CA ALA A 480 -2.23 0.91 -3.61
C ALA A 480 -0.76 0.60 -3.84
N ASN A 481 -0.03 1.54 -4.45
CA ASN A 481 1.41 1.44 -4.73
C ASN A 481 2.27 1.79 -3.51
N GLN A 482 1.67 2.29 -2.43
CA GLN A 482 2.35 2.79 -1.22
C GLN A 482 3.51 3.75 -1.54
N SER A 483 3.31 4.57 -2.58
CA SER A 483 4.37 5.37 -3.18
C SER A 483 3.99 6.84 -3.21
N LEU A 484 5.00 7.68 -2.98
CA LEU A 484 4.87 9.12 -3.07
C LEU A 484 5.37 9.61 -4.42
N TYR A 485 4.62 10.48 -5.07
CA TYR A 485 4.93 11.03 -6.37
C TYR A 485 5.04 12.54 -6.30
N ARG A 486 6.11 13.07 -6.88
CA ARG A 486 6.29 14.50 -7.13
C ARG A 486 5.94 14.79 -8.59
N HIS A 487 4.96 15.66 -8.80
CA HIS A 487 4.52 16.15 -10.10
C HIS A 487 5.33 17.39 -10.46
N GLY A 488 5.98 17.36 -11.63
CA GLY A 488 6.76 18.48 -12.13
C GLY A 488 5.90 19.65 -12.62
N ALA A 489 6.55 20.65 -13.22
CA ALA A 489 5.86 21.80 -13.83
C ALA A 489 4.98 21.40 -15.02
N ASP A 490 5.38 20.36 -15.76
CA ASP A 490 4.59 19.79 -16.85
C ASP A 490 3.58 18.78 -16.30
N GLU A 491 2.31 19.04 -16.61
CA GLU A 491 1.09 18.45 -16.04
C GLU A 491 0.81 16.98 -16.39
N GLY A 492 1.86 16.16 -16.46
CA GLY A 492 1.78 14.72 -16.64
C GLY A 492 3.09 14.00 -16.34
N LEU A 493 4.16 14.74 -16.03
CA LEU A 493 5.43 14.17 -15.66
C LEU A 493 5.51 14.09 -14.14
N PHE A 494 5.61 12.86 -13.63
CA PHE A 494 5.78 12.61 -12.21
C PHE A 494 7.01 11.76 -11.96
N THR A 495 7.60 11.94 -10.77
CA THR A 495 8.75 11.18 -10.29
C THR A 495 8.37 10.48 -9.00
N ALA A 496 8.57 9.17 -8.93
CA ALA A 496 8.39 8.42 -7.69
C ALA A 496 9.54 8.76 -6.73
N VAL A 497 9.20 9.17 -5.52
CA VAL A 497 10.16 9.51 -4.47
C VAL A 497 10.15 8.40 -3.43
N ALA A 498 11.30 7.77 -3.25
CA ALA A 498 11.47 6.74 -2.23
C ALA A 498 11.37 7.35 -0.83
N VAL A 499 10.64 6.65 0.05
CA VAL A 499 10.56 6.96 1.47
C VAL A 499 11.24 5.81 2.21
N ASP A 500 12.13 6.13 3.15
CA ASP A 500 12.93 5.15 3.90
C ASP A 500 12.12 4.18 4.79
N ARG A 501 10.78 4.31 4.79
CA ARG A 501 9.87 3.57 5.67
C ARG A 501 8.53 3.32 4.98
N PRO A 502 7.82 2.23 5.33
CA PRO A 502 6.45 2.01 4.88
C PRO A 502 5.55 3.12 5.44
N LEU A 503 4.84 3.79 4.53
CA LEU A 503 3.95 4.91 4.81
C LEU A 503 2.59 4.61 4.18
N VAL A 504 1.50 4.83 4.91
CA VAL A 504 0.14 4.88 4.36
C VAL A 504 -0.44 6.24 4.68
N ALA A 505 -0.12 7.23 3.84
CA ALA A 505 -0.50 8.61 4.08
C ALA A 505 -1.98 8.83 3.73
N THR A 506 -2.80 9.14 4.75
CA THR A 506 -4.21 9.52 4.53
C THR A 506 -4.37 11.03 4.41
N ALA A 507 -3.51 11.79 5.08
CA ALA A 507 -3.46 13.24 4.98
C ALA A 507 -2.02 13.73 4.86
N MET A 508 -1.81 14.76 4.06
CA MET A 508 -0.51 15.38 3.88
C MET A 508 -0.63 16.90 3.88
N ALA A 509 0.38 17.58 4.40
CA ALA A 509 0.51 19.02 4.31
C ALA A 509 1.99 19.41 4.26
N TRP A 510 2.32 20.44 3.50
CA TRP A 510 3.66 21.02 3.50
C TRP A 510 3.73 22.19 4.46
N TYR A 511 4.85 22.29 5.17
CA TYR A 511 5.18 23.43 6.00
C TYR A 511 6.67 23.77 5.89
N GLY A 512 6.97 24.88 5.23
CA GLY A 512 8.36 25.29 4.99
C GLY A 512 9.08 24.32 4.07
N LYS A 513 10.08 23.59 4.58
CA LYS A 513 10.81 22.53 3.85
C LYS A 513 10.43 21.11 4.31
N GLU A 514 9.40 21.01 5.13
CA GLU A 514 8.98 19.76 5.75
C GLU A 514 7.65 19.30 5.17
N LEU A 515 7.58 18.01 4.85
CA LEU A 515 6.35 17.31 4.52
C LEU A 515 5.83 16.63 5.78
N TRP A 516 4.61 16.96 6.15
CA TRP A 516 3.91 16.32 7.25
C TRP A 516 2.91 15.33 6.66
N ALA A 517 3.04 14.06 7.02
CA ALA A 517 2.16 13.00 6.54
C ALA A 517 1.57 12.24 7.74
N TYR A 518 0.25 12.08 7.76
CA TYR A 518 -0.41 11.28 8.76
C TYR A 518 -0.49 9.82 8.29
N ASP A 519 0.22 8.95 9.00
CA ASP A 519 0.25 7.51 8.77
C ASP A 519 -0.94 6.86 9.48
N SER A 520 -1.92 6.40 8.72
CA SER A 520 -3.12 5.76 9.27
C SER A 520 -2.84 4.39 9.88
N ARG A 521 -1.83 3.66 9.38
CA ARG A 521 -1.42 2.36 9.92
C ARG A 521 -0.74 2.52 11.28
N GLY A 522 0.16 3.49 11.39
CA GLY A 522 0.88 3.79 12.63
C GLY A 522 0.16 4.75 13.60
N ARG A 523 -0.97 5.34 13.20
CA ARG A 523 -1.72 6.39 13.94
C ARG A 523 -0.83 7.52 14.45
N ARG A 524 0.07 8.00 13.58
CA ARG A 524 1.11 8.96 13.94
C ARG A 524 1.33 9.95 12.82
N LEU A 525 1.66 11.17 13.20
CA LEU A 525 2.13 12.20 12.29
C LEU A 525 3.63 12.03 12.07
N LEU A 526 4.02 11.80 10.83
CA LEU A 526 5.40 11.69 10.41
C LEU A 526 5.83 13.01 9.76
N VAL A 527 7.01 13.49 10.15
CA VAL A 527 7.63 14.69 9.58
C VAL A 527 8.86 14.28 8.79
N PHE A 528 8.85 14.63 7.51
CA PHE A 528 9.94 14.39 6.58
C PHE A 528 10.55 15.72 6.15
N LEU A 529 11.86 15.78 6.02
CA LEU A 529 12.58 16.91 5.45
C LEU A 529 12.98 16.60 4.03
N LEU A 530 12.68 17.52 3.12
CA LEU A 530 13.15 17.42 1.75
C LEU A 530 14.61 17.88 1.67
N VAL A 531 15.51 16.95 1.37
CA VAL A 531 16.93 17.23 1.12
C VAL A 531 17.23 16.86 -0.33
N SER A 532 17.33 17.88 -1.19
CA SER A 532 17.42 17.74 -2.65
C SER A 532 16.19 17.01 -3.22
N ASP A 533 16.26 15.69 -3.37
CA ASP A 533 15.20 14.85 -3.97
C ASP A 533 14.79 13.66 -3.09
N THR A 534 15.37 13.52 -1.88
CA THR A 534 15.00 12.45 -0.95
C THR A 534 14.32 13.02 0.29
N LEU A 535 13.32 12.28 0.78
CA LEU A 535 12.58 12.62 1.99
C LEU A 535 13.20 11.91 3.18
N VAL A 536 13.94 12.66 3.98
CA VAL A 536 14.61 12.15 5.18
C VAL A 536 13.64 12.24 6.36
N PHE A 537 13.39 11.12 7.02
CA PHE A 537 12.57 11.08 8.23
C PHE A 537 13.21 11.87 9.37
N GLN A 538 12.47 12.81 9.97
CA GLN A 538 12.94 13.58 11.13
C GLN A 538 12.32 13.12 12.45
N ALA A 539 10.99 13.05 12.50
CA ALA A 539 10.27 12.85 13.74
C ALA A 539 8.90 12.18 13.50
N ALA A 540 8.45 11.45 14.52
CA ALA A 540 7.10 10.90 14.59
C ALA A 540 6.42 11.45 15.86
N TYR A 541 5.17 11.83 15.72
CA TYR A 541 4.33 12.34 16.81
C TYR A 541 3.07 11.50 16.90
N GLU A 542 2.77 10.99 18.09
CA GLU A 542 1.53 10.27 18.35
C GLU A 542 0.41 11.28 18.59
N LEU A 543 -0.63 11.19 17.77
CA LEU A 543 -1.85 11.98 17.94
C LEU A 543 -2.93 11.02 18.41
N ASN A 544 -3.60 11.35 19.51
CA ASN A 544 -4.57 10.45 20.15
C ASN A 544 -5.82 10.18 19.27
N GLU A 545 -5.98 10.91 18.17
CA GLU A 545 -7.16 10.88 17.32
C GLU A 545 -6.80 10.58 15.84
N PRO A 546 -7.62 9.79 15.12
CA PRO A 546 -7.40 9.43 13.73
C PRO A 546 -7.71 10.61 12.80
N ILE A 547 -6.67 11.13 12.17
CA ILE A 547 -6.79 12.27 11.26
C ILE A 547 -7.20 11.77 9.87
N ILE A 548 -8.27 12.36 9.34
CA ILE A 548 -8.77 12.15 8.00
C ILE A 548 -8.18 13.19 7.04
N GLY A 549 -8.17 14.46 7.46
CA GLY A 549 -7.65 15.57 6.67
C GLY A 549 -6.79 16.51 7.52
N MET A 550 -5.81 17.15 6.91
CA MET A 550 -4.86 17.98 7.64
C MET A 550 -4.52 19.24 6.86
N ALA A 551 -4.62 20.40 7.51
CA ALA A 551 -4.24 21.68 6.94
C ALA A 551 -3.36 22.47 7.90
N VAL A 552 -2.30 23.07 7.39
CA VAL A 552 -1.41 23.94 8.19
C VAL A 552 -1.66 25.38 7.79
N THR A 553 -1.85 26.24 8.80
CA THR A 553 -2.00 27.69 8.61
C THR A 553 -1.02 28.40 9.53
N GLY A 554 -0.40 29.48 9.06
CA GLY A 554 0.47 30.29 9.92
C GLY A 554 1.44 31.19 9.19
N GLY A 555 1.60 32.40 9.71
CA GLY A 555 2.63 33.35 9.25
C GLY A 555 4.03 33.02 9.80
N ARG A 556 5.01 33.89 9.51
CA ARG A 556 6.40 33.74 9.99
C ARG A 556 6.49 33.64 11.52
N GLU A 557 5.59 34.31 12.26
CA GLU A 557 5.52 34.28 13.72
C GLU A 557 5.07 32.90 14.25
N ARG A 558 5.84 32.34 15.19
CA ARG A 558 5.53 31.08 15.89
C ARG A 558 4.16 31.10 16.58
N SER A 559 3.72 32.25 17.08
CA SER A 559 2.46 32.37 17.82
C SER A 559 1.21 32.14 16.97
N LYS A 560 1.29 32.33 15.65
CA LYS A 560 0.16 32.24 14.71
C LYS A 560 0.10 30.91 13.95
N ARG A 561 1.04 29.99 14.22
CA ARG A 561 1.06 28.66 13.59
C ARG A 561 -0.01 27.77 14.20
N ARG A 562 -0.88 27.23 13.36
CA ARG A 562 -1.97 26.34 13.72
C ARG A 562 -2.03 25.18 12.75
N LEU A 563 -2.10 23.98 13.30
CA LEU A 563 -2.41 22.76 12.57
C LEU A 563 -3.90 22.47 12.77
N TRP A 564 -4.63 22.31 11.68
CA TRP A 564 -6.02 21.90 11.68
C TRP A 564 -6.10 20.44 11.27
N ALA A 565 -6.71 19.64 12.13
CA ALA A 565 -6.94 18.22 11.88
C ALA A 565 -8.43 17.95 11.82
N LEU A 566 -8.89 17.43 10.69
CA LEU A 566 -10.22 16.86 10.54
C LEU A 566 -10.18 15.43 11.07
N VAL A 567 -11.03 15.13 12.06
CA VAL A 567 -11.10 13.85 12.74
C VAL A 567 -12.47 13.21 12.54
N GLY A 568 -12.47 11.90 12.35
CA GLY A 568 -13.67 11.08 12.24
C GLY A 568 -14.42 10.85 13.55
N PRO A 569 -15.63 10.26 13.47
CA PRO A 569 -16.37 9.83 14.65
C PRO A 569 -15.59 8.79 15.46
N GLN A 570 -15.60 8.93 16.77
CA GLN A 570 -15.00 8.00 17.73
C GLN A 570 -16.00 7.61 18.80
N ALA A 571 -15.70 6.58 19.61
CA ALA A 571 -16.55 6.13 20.71
C ALA A 571 -17.01 7.24 21.69
N ARG A 572 -16.28 8.36 21.78
CA ARG A 572 -16.60 9.50 22.65
C ARG A 572 -17.22 10.70 21.93
N ARG A 573 -17.31 10.70 20.59
CA ARG A 573 -17.80 11.83 19.79
C ARG A 573 -18.67 11.34 18.65
N SER A 574 -19.94 11.72 18.67
CA SER A 574 -20.87 11.53 17.56
C SER A 574 -20.59 12.57 16.48
N GLY A 575 -20.09 12.12 15.32
CA GLY A 575 -19.84 12.98 14.15
C GLY A 575 -18.38 13.44 13.98
N TYR A 576 -18.15 14.14 12.87
CA TYR A 576 -16.84 14.68 12.50
C TYR A 576 -16.52 15.96 13.27
N ALA A 577 -15.25 16.22 13.49
CA ALA A 577 -14.80 17.44 14.16
C ALA A 577 -13.50 17.95 13.58
N ILE A 578 -13.29 19.27 13.69
CA ILE A 578 -12.00 19.89 13.45
C ILE A 578 -11.35 20.21 14.78
N ILE A 579 -10.12 19.72 14.96
CA ILE A 579 -9.26 20.02 16.09
C ILE A 579 -8.17 20.98 15.65
N GLN A 580 -8.00 22.02 16.44
CA GLN A 580 -6.94 22.99 16.26
C GLN A 580 -5.79 22.66 17.21
N TYR A 581 -4.61 22.39 16.66
CA TYR A 581 -3.36 22.20 17.41
C TYR A 581 -2.45 23.42 17.27
N ARG A 582 -1.80 23.79 18.37
CA ARG A 582 -0.66 24.73 18.40
C ARG A 582 0.63 23.93 18.49
N PHE A 583 1.66 24.33 17.75
CA PHE A 583 2.94 23.60 17.67
C PHE A 583 4.17 24.51 17.63
#